data_AF-A0A482W1F1-F1
#
_entry.id   AF-A0A482W1F1-F1
#
_cell.length_a   1.000
_cell.length_b   1.000
_cell.length_c   1.000
_cell.angle_alpha   90.00
_cell.angle_beta   90.00
_cell.angle_gamma   90.00
#
_symmetry.space_group_name_H-M   'P 1'
#
loop_
_entity.id
_entity.type
_entity.pdbx_description
1 polymer ?
#
loop_
_entity_poly.entity_id
_entity_poly.type
_entity_poly.pdbx_seq_one_letter_code
_entity_poly.pdbx_strand_id
1 'polypeptide(L)'
;MRETGNLTPSQRGARRPRSKRTPTLEEAVLEVLDENPNISIHNFTLNSHVNCILIHRILNQEKYHPYHYIKIQALTRDNFPRRVIFC
;
A
#
# COMPACT_ATOMS: atom_id res chain seq x y z
N MET A 1 -34.87 1.21 -40.26
CA MET A 1 -33.99 1.09 -39.07
C MET A 1 -34.81 0.45 -37.96
N ARG A 2 -34.32 -0.59 -37.28
CA ARG A 2 -35.09 -1.29 -36.22
C ARG A 2 -34.67 -0.72 -34.87
N GLU A 3 -35.57 0.03 -34.24
CA GLU A 3 -35.39 0.54 -32.88
C GLU A 3 -35.45 -0.65 -31.91
N THR A 4 -34.39 -0.84 -31.13
CA THR A 4 -34.35 -1.86 -30.09
C THR A 4 -35.00 -1.25 -28.85
N GLY A 5 -36.27 -1.59 -28.61
CA GLY A 5 -37.13 -1.03 -27.57
C GLY A 5 -36.74 -1.46 -26.15
N ASN A 6 -35.56 -1.04 -25.70
CA ASN A 6 -35.04 -1.39 -24.38
C ASN A 6 -34.80 -0.09 -23.60
N LEU A 7 -35.63 0.16 -22.57
CA LEU A 7 -35.53 1.33 -21.67
C LEU A 7 -34.52 1.12 -20.52
N THR A 8 -33.73 0.05 -20.54
CA THR A 8 -32.77 -0.21 -19.47
C THR A 8 -31.51 0.64 -19.66
N PRO A 9 -31.03 1.33 -18.61
CA PRO A 9 -29.77 2.04 -18.67
C PRO A 9 -28.66 1.09 -19.09
N SER A 10 -27.93 1.47 -20.13
CA SER A 10 -26.77 0.71 -20.59
C SER A 10 -25.73 0.66 -19.47
N GLN A 11 -25.40 -0.51 -18.94
CA GLN A 11 -24.34 -0.72 -17.95
C GLN A 11 -22.92 -0.49 -18.51
N ARG A 12 -22.77 0.33 -19.56
CA ARG A 12 -21.49 0.83 -20.09
C ARG A 12 -20.85 1.77 -19.04
N GLY A 13 -20.31 1.18 -17.99
CA GLY A 13 -19.74 1.88 -16.83
C GLY A 13 -19.79 1.11 -15.52
N ALA A 14 -20.51 -0.03 -15.46
CA ALA A 14 -20.53 -0.86 -14.27
C ALA A 14 -19.14 -1.47 -14.03
N ARG A 15 -18.42 -0.92 -13.05
CA ARG A 15 -17.09 -1.42 -12.66
C ARG A 15 -17.26 -2.83 -12.09
N ARG A 16 -16.45 -3.77 -12.56
CA ARG A 16 -16.44 -5.15 -12.07
C ARG A 16 -16.37 -5.15 -10.53
N PRO A 17 -17.25 -5.90 -9.82
CA PRO A 17 -17.19 -5.99 -8.37
C PRO A 17 -15.79 -6.45 -7.93
N ARG A 18 -15.28 -5.85 -6.86
CA ARG A 18 -13.95 -6.16 -6.29
C ARG A 18 -13.96 -7.58 -5.67
N SER A 19 -13.96 -8.64 -6.47
CA SER A 19 -14.09 -10.00 -5.93
C SER A 19 -12.83 -10.52 -5.22
N LYS A 20 -11.65 -9.91 -5.46
CA LYS A 20 -10.37 -10.33 -4.89
C LYS A 20 -9.84 -9.40 -3.78
N ARG A 21 -10.52 -8.28 -3.53
CA ARG A 21 -10.06 -7.23 -2.61
C ARG A 21 -11.11 -7.07 -1.52
N THR A 22 -10.83 -7.64 -0.36
CA THR A 22 -11.66 -7.56 0.84
C THR A 22 -11.01 -6.61 1.85
N PRO A 23 -11.79 -5.88 2.67
CA PRO A 23 -11.23 -4.99 3.71
C PRO A 23 -10.25 -5.72 4.63
N THR A 24 -10.58 -6.96 5.00
CA THR A 24 -9.71 -7.83 5.82
C THR A 24 -8.34 -8.09 5.19
N LEU A 25 -8.28 -8.25 3.87
CA LEU A 25 -7.01 -8.42 3.16
C LEU A 25 -6.20 -7.12 3.18
N GLU A 26 -6.86 -5.98 3.04
CA GLU A 26 -6.22 -4.67 3.04
C GLU A 26 -5.60 -4.37 4.41
N GLU A 27 -6.35 -4.59 5.48
CA GLU A 27 -5.88 -4.45 6.86
C GLU A 27 -4.67 -5.36 7.13
N ALA A 28 -4.75 -6.64 6.77
CA ALA A 28 -3.63 -7.57 6.96
C ALA A 28 -2.36 -7.16 6.19
N VAL A 29 -2.50 -6.58 4.98
CA VAL A 29 -1.36 -6.06 4.23
C VAL A 29 -0.76 -4.84 4.91
N LEU A 30 -1.59 -3.93 5.44
CA LEU A 30 -1.12 -2.73 6.12
C LEU A 30 -0.44 -3.06 7.46
N GLU A 31 -0.99 -3.99 8.23
CA GLU A 31 -0.44 -4.42 9.53
C GLU A 31 0.99 -4.95 9.39
N VAL A 32 1.23 -5.85 8.43
CA VAL A 32 2.59 -6.40 8.22
C VAL A 32 3.59 -5.32 7.79
N LEU A 33 3.15 -4.32 7.03
CA LEU A 33 4.02 -3.21 6.60
C LEU A 33 4.28 -2.21 7.73
N ASP A 34 3.35 -2.07 8.68
CA ASP A 34 3.54 -1.25 9.88
C ASP A 34 4.51 -1.93 10.87
N GLU A 35 4.37 -3.24 11.07
CA GLU A 35 5.29 -4.03 11.91
C GLU A 35 6.72 -4.07 11.35
N ASN A 36 6.86 -4.15 10.03
CA ASN A 36 8.17 -4.19 9.38
C ASN A 36 8.23 -3.28 8.14
N PRO A 37 8.49 -1.98 8.31
CA PRO A 37 8.50 -1.03 7.20
C PRO A 37 9.67 -1.23 6.22
N ASN A 38 10.66 -2.05 6.59
CA ASN A 38 11.81 -2.35 5.74
C ASN A 38 11.58 -3.55 4.81
N ILE A 39 10.43 -4.24 4.92
CA ILE A 39 10.14 -5.39 4.07
C ILE A 39 9.94 -4.93 2.63
N SER A 40 10.60 -5.60 1.67
CA SER A 40 10.33 -5.35 0.27
C SER A 40 8.98 -5.96 -0.12
N ILE A 41 8.22 -5.25 -0.95
CA ILE A 41 6.93 -5.75 -1.47
C ILE A 41 7.13 -7.11 -2.16
N HIS A 42 8.25 -7.31 -2.85
CA HIS A 42 8.60 -8.59 -3.43
C HIS A 42 8.72 -9.71 -2.38
N ASN A 43 9.48 -9.51 -1.30
CA ASN A 43 9.61 -10.50 -0.23
C ASN A 43 8.29 -10.74 0.48
N PHE A 44 7.48 -9.69 0.67
CA PHE A 44 6.14 -9.83 1.21
C PHE A 44 5.29 -10.76 0.33
N THR A 45 5.31 -10.59 -1.00
CA THR A 45 4.52 -11.41 -1.94
C THR A 45 4.99 -12.86 -2.08
N LEU A 46 6.24 -13.16 -1.73
CA LEU A 46 6.73 -14.54 -1.66
C LEU A 46 6.17 -15.26 -0.44
N ASN A 47 5.98 -14.54 0.67
CA ASN A 47 5.53 -15.11 1.94
C ASN A 47 4.01 -15.06 2.11
N SER A 48 3.35 -14.12 1.44
CA SER A 48 1.90 -13.97 1.44
C SER A 48 1.41 -14.19 0.02
N HIS A 49 0.45 -15.08 -0.19
CA HIS A 49 -0.11 -15.43 -1.52
C HIS A 49 -0.86 -14.27 -2.23
N VAL A 50 -0.49 -13.04 -1.94
CA VAL A 50 -1.04 -11.79 -2.43
C VAL A 50 -0.17 -11.28 -3.57
N ASN A 51 -0.81 -10.90 -4.68
CA ASN A 51 -0.10 -10.40 -5.85
C ASN A 51 0.51 -9.00 -5.58
N CYS A 52 1.76 -8.78 -6.02
CA CYS A 52 2.48 -7.51 -5.90
C CYS A 52 1.67 -6.31 -6.42
N ILE A 53 0.99 -6.47 -7.55
CA ILE A 53 0.16 -5.42 -8.18
C ILE A 53 -1.00 -5.04 -7.25
N LEU A 54 -1.58 -6.03 -6.55
CA LEU A 54 -2.67 -5.78 -5.61
C LEU A 54 -2.17 -4.98 -4.41
N ILE A 55 -1.00 -5.32 -3.86
CA ILE A 55 -0.38 -4.59 -2.73
C ILE A 55 -0.08 -3.15 -3.12
N HIS A 56 0.60 -2.91 -4.25
CA HIS A 56 0.86 -1.54 -4.73
C HIS A 56 -0.43 -0.72 -4.87
N ARG A 57 -1.50 -1.36 -5.32
CA ARG A 57 -2.80 -0.70 -5.48
C ARG A 57 -3.52 -0.46 -4.14
N ILE A 58 -3.31 -1.31 -3.13
CA ILE A 58 -3.79 -1.07 -1.76
C ILE A 58 -3.06 0.14 -1.19
N LEU A 59 -1.71 0.13 -1.23
CA LEU A 59 -0.87 1.22 -0.71
C LEU A 59 -1.22 2.58 -1.33
N ASN A 60 -1.36 2.64 -2.66
CA ASN A 60 -1.71 3.89 -3.34
C ASN A 60 -3.12 4.41 -2.97
N GLN A 61 -4.07 3.53 -2.65
CA GLN A 61 -5.44 3.94 -2.33
C GLN A 61 -5.59 4.37 -0.87
N GLU A 62 -4.93 3.65 0.03
CA GLU A 62 -4.87 4.00 1.46
C GLU A 62 -3.90 5.15 1.75
N LYS A 63 -3.28 5.72 0.70
CA LYS A 63 -2.24 6.76 0.81
C LYS A 63 -1.12 6.35 1.76
N TYR A 64 -0.84 5.06 1.80
CA TYR A 64 0.21 4.50 2.62
C TYR A 64 1.52 4.70 1.89
N HIS A 65 2.29 5.69 2.33
CA HIS A 65 3.62 6.00 1.83
C HIS A 65 4.62 5.53 2.90
N PRO A 66 5.20 4.32 2.77
CA PRO A 66 6.17 3.84 3.75
C PRO A 66 7.32 4.85 3.83
N TYR A 67 7.59 5.39 5.01
CA TYR A 67 8.75 6.24 5.22
C TYR A 67 10.01 5.48 4.81
N HIS A 68 10.77 6.03 3.87
CA HIS A 68 12.06 5.45 3.49
C HIS A 68 13.06 5.75 4.59
N TYR A 69 13.29 4.77 5.46
CA TYR A 69 14.31 4.86 6.49
C TYR A 69 15.69 4.92 5.84
N ILE A 70 16.34 6.07 5.95
CA ILE A 70 17.73 6.25 5.53
C ILE A 70 18.61 5.94 6.74
N LYS A 71 19.56 5.02 6.57
CA LYS A 71 20.60 4.80 7.57
C LYS A 71 21.53 6.01 7.61
N ILE A 72 21.43 6.81 8.66
CA ILE A 72 22.38 7.88 8.96
C ILE A 72 23.45 7.37 9.93
N GLN A 73 24.55 8.10 10.04
CA GLN A 73 25.63 7.77 10.98
C GLN A 73 25.06 7.60 12.40
N ALA A 74 25.41 6.49 13.05
CA ALA A 74 24.94 6.17 14.39
C ALA A 74 25.35 7.27 15.37
N LEU A 75 24.37 7.77 16.13
CA LEU A 75 24.62 8.69 17.23
C LEU A 75 25.25 7.91 18.38
N THR A 76 26.54 8.08 18.58
CA THR A 76 27.22 7.64 19.80
C THR A 76 26.85 8.56 20.96
N ARG A 77 26.96 8.05 22.20
CA ARG A 77 26.61 8.79 23.42
C ARG A 77 27.31 10.15 23.52
N ASP A 78 28.54 10.24 23.03
CA ASP A 78 29.35 11.46 23.04
C ASP A 78 28.92 12.49 21.98
N ASN A 79 28.23 12.05 20.92
CA ASN A 79 27.79 12.90 19.81
C ASN A 79 26.46 13.61 20.08
N PHE A 80 25.63 13.10 21.00
CA PHE A 80 24.36 13.73 21.39
C PHE A 80 24.53 15.18 21.87
N PRO A 81 25.35 15.48 22.90
CA PRO A 81 25.48 16.85 23.41
C PRO A 81 26.09 17.81 22.38
N ARG A 82 26.99 17.32 21.50
CA ARG A 82 27.64 18.14 20.47
C ARG A 82 26.68 18.61 19.37
N ARG A 83 25.60 17.86 19.10
CA ARG A 83 24.61 18.20 18.07
C ARG A 83 23.52 19.13 18.55
N VAL A 84 23.23 19.18 19.86
CA VAL A 84 22.25 20.12 20.44
C VAL A 84 22.78 21.55 20.44
N ILE A 85 24.10 21.73 20.56
CA ILE A 85 24.75 23.05 20.65
C ILE A 85 24.93 23.71 19.27
N PHE A 86 24.82 22.96 18.17
CA PHE A 86 25.08 23.45 16.81
C PHE A 86 23.82 23.94 16.06
N CYS A 87 22.66 23.99 16.71
CA CYS A 87 21.41 24.50 16.12
C CYS A 87 21.35 26.02 16.11
#